data_AF-A0A838GSH3-F1
#
_entry.id   AF-A0A838GSH3-F1
#
_cell.length_a   1.000
_cell.length_b   1.000
_cell.length_c   1.000
_cell.angle_alpha   90.00
_cell.angle_beta   90.00
_cell.angle_gamma   90.00
#
_symmetry.space_group_name_H-M   'P 1'
#
loop_
_entity.id
_entity.type
_entity.pdbx_description
1 polymer ?
#
loop_
_entity_poly.entity_id
_entity_poly.type
_entity_poly.pdbx_seq_one_letter_code
_entity_poly.pdbx_strand_id
1 'polypeptide(L)'
;MGRPRGFSEEAVLDGAAAVFIRGGYEGTSVDDLVTGLQLHRGSLYKAFGSKRGLFLAVLGHRVETRFAHLVVGQERPATAIEIPLH
;
A
#
# COMPACT_ATOMS: atom_id res chain seq x y z
N MET A 1 5.11 -23.66 3.49
CA MET A 1 4.82 -22.52 2.61
C MET A 1 5.94 -21.51 2.77
N GLY A 2 6.84 -21.46 1.79
CA GLY A 2 8.12 -20.77 1.90
C GLY A 2 7.96 -19.27 1.89
N ARG A 3 8.63 -18.58 2.82
CA ARG A 3 8.82 -17.13 2.76
C ARG A 3 10.09 -16.88 1.93
N PRO A 4 10.00 -16.49 0.65
CA PRO A 4 11.20 -16.12 -0.06
C PRO A 4 11.68 -14.80 0.55
N ARG A 5 12.89 -14.78 1.09
CA ARG A 5 13.56 -13.56 1.55
C ARG A 5 14.01 -12.72 0.34
N GLY A 6 13.05 -12.11 -0.35
CA GLY A 6 13.33 -11.19 -1.45
C GLY A 6 12.28 -10.08 -1.46
N PHE A 7 12.61 -8.96 -0.83
CA PHE A 7 11.83 -7.72 -0.75
C PHE A 7 10.47 -7.85 -0.02
N SER A 8 10.10 -6.85 0.79
CA SER A 8 8.72 -6.74 1.29
C SER A 8 7.87 -6.15 0.19
N GLU A 9 6.79 -6.84 -0.20
CA GLU A 9 5.85 -6.34 -1.21
C GLU A 9 5.33 -4.94 -0.84
N GLU A 10 5.02 -4.72 0.45
CA GLU A 10 4.62 -3.42 1.00
C GLU A 10 5.69 -2.35 0.74
N ALA A 11 6.96 -2.64 0.99
CA ALA A 11 8.05 -1.69 0.75
C ALA A 11 8.20 -1.33 -0.74
N VAL A 12 7.94 -2.30 -1.63
CA VAL A 12 7.92 -2.06 -3.08
C VAL A 12 6.75 -1.17 -3.46
N LEU A 13 5.56 -1.41 -2.89
CA LEU A 13 4.37 -0.60 -3.13
C LEU A 13 4.53 0.83 -2.61
N ASP A 14 5.14 1.01 -1.44
CA ASP A 14 5.46 2.33 -0.88
C ASP A 14 6.46 3.10 -1.74
N GLY A 15 7.54 2.44 -2.17
CA GLY A 15 8.51 3.02 -3.07
C GLY A 15 7.88 3.40 -4.42
N ALA A 16 7.02 2.52 -4.96
CA ALA A 16 6.38 2.74 -6.26
C ALA A 16 5.41 3.91 -6.18
N ALA A 17 4.69 4.04 -5.05
CA ALA A 17 3.85 5.18 -4.77
C ALA A 17 4.64 6.50 -4.80
N ALA A 18 5.83 6.54 -4.20
CA ALA A 18 6.68 7.74 -4.21
C ALA A 18 7.10 8.13 -5.63
N VAL A 19 7.44 7.16 -6.48
CA VAL A 19 7.78 7.40 -7.89
C VAL A 19 6.56 7.93 -8.66
N PHE A 20 5.40 7.29 -8.52
CA PHE A 20 4.17 7.71 -9.21
C PHE A 20 3.65 9.07 -8.73
N ILE A 21 3.79 9.41 -7.44
CA ILE A 21 3.39 10.73 -6.92
C ILE A 21 4.25 11.84 -7.54
N ARG A 22 5.55 11.57 -7.75
CA ARG A 22 6.47 12.54 -8.34
C ARG A 22 6.26 12.73 -9.84
N GLY A 23 6.08 11.64 -10.59
CA GLY A 23 6.02 11.67 -12.06
C GLY A 23 4.62 11.56 -12.66
N GLY A 24 3.60 11.29 -11.86
CA GLY A 24 2.29 10.84 -12.35
C GLY A 24 2.35 9.46 -13.01
N TYR A 25 1.19 8.92 -13.39
CA TYR A 25 1.15 7.64 -14.10
C TYR A 25 1.83 7.75 -15.46
N GLU A 26 1.42 8.68 -16.33
CA GLU A 26 1.96 8.80 -17.69
C GLU A 26 3.45 9.18 -17.71
N GLY A 27 3.88 10.10 -16.84
CA GLY A 27 5.27 10.57 -16.78
C GLY A 27 6.26 9.62 -16.11
N THR A 28 5.81 8.47 -15.59
CA THR A 28 6.68 7.46 -14.96
C THR A 28 6.91 6.30 -15.92
N SER A 29 8.15 6.01 -16.30
CA SER A 29 8.47 4.82 -17.09
C SER A 29 8.68 3.57 -16.21
N VAL A 30 8.73 2.39 -16.83
CA VAL A 30 9.12 1.16 -16.12
C VAL A 30 10.58 1.22 -15.69
N ASP A 31 11.45 1.92 -16.44
CA ASP A 31 12.85 2.12 -16.05
C ASP A 31 13.00 3.00 -14.82
N ASP A 32 12.17 4.04 -14.69
CA ASP A 32 12.13 4.88 -13.49
C ASP A 32 11.71 4.08 -12.26
N LEU A 33 10.75 3.16 -12.43
CA LEU A 33 10.30 2.25 -11.37
C LEU A 33 11.39 1.25 -10.98
N VAL A 34 12.00 0.57 -11.94
CA VAL A 34 13.07 -0.41 -11.71
C VAL A 34 14.27 0.26 -11.02
N THR A 35 14.66 1.44 -11.49
CA THR A 35 15.73 2.25 -10.88
C THR A 35 15.35 2.72 -9.48
N GLY A 36 14.17 3.31 -9.32
CA GLY A 36 13.71 3.88 -8.05
C GLY A 36 13.44 2.84 -6.97
N LEU A 37 13.11 1.61 -7.36
CA LEU A 37 12.83 0.49 -6.47
C LEU A 37 14.03 -0.42 -6.24
N GLN A 38 15.13 -0.22 -6.98
CA GLN A 38 16.30 -1.11 -6.99
C GLN A 38 15.91 -2.58 -7.27
N LEU A 39 14.95 -2.78 -8.17
CA LEU A 39 14.47 -4.09 -8.58
C LEU A 39 14.93 -4.42 -9.99
N HIS A 40 14.97 -5.69 -10.34
CA HIS A 40 15.06 -6.09 -11.74
C HIS A 40 13.68 -6.01 -12.41
N ARG A 41 13.65 -5.58 -13.68
CA ARG A 41 12.43 -5.51 -14.50
C ARG A 41 11.65 -6.83 -14.53
N GLY A 42 12.35 -7.96 -14.62
CA GLY A 42 11.73 -9.29 -14.59
C GLY A 42 10.98 -9.58 -13.28
N SER A 43 11.54 -9.16 -12.13
CA SER A 43 10.88 -9.31 -10.83
C SER A 43 9.63 -8.45 -10.73
N LEU A 44 9.70 -7.21 -11.21
CA LEU A 44 8.56 -6.29 -11.23
C LEU A 44 7.40 -6.86 -12.07
N TYR A 45 7.69 -7.34 -13.29
CA TYR A 45 6.65 -7.94 -14.12
C TYR A 45 6.16 -9.28 -13.58
N LYS A 46 7.03 -10.09 -12.96
CA LYS A 46 6.60 -11.34 -12.31
C LYS A 46 5.63 -11.10 -11.16
N ALA A 47 5.84 -10.03 -10.38
CA ALA A 47 4.99 -9.69 -9.24
C ALA A 47 3.71 -8.95 -9.65
N PHE A 48 3.81 -7.98 -10.57
CA PHE A 48 2.72 -7.05 -10.84
C PHE A 48 2.20 -7.08 -12.28
N GLY A 49 2.80 -7.88 -13.16
CA GLY A 49 2.39 -8.09 -14.56
C GLY A 49 2.67 -6.92 -15.50
N SER A 50 2.43 -5.67 -15.07
CA SER A 50 2.61 -4.47 -15.89
C SER A 50 2.76 -3.21 -15.02
N LYS A 51 3.16 -2.09 -15.63
CA LYS A 51 3.11 -0.76 -15.00
C LYS A 51 1.70 -0.45 -14.47
N ARG A 52 0.67 -0.77 -15.27
CA ARG A 52 -0.74 -0.60 -14.87
C ARG A 52 -1.10 -1.48 -13.67
N GLY A 53 -0.66 -2.73 -13.67
CA GLY A 53 -0.87 -3.66 -12.57
C GLY A 53 -0.22 -3.17 -11.28
N LEU A 54 1.03 -2.70 -11.34
CA LEU A 54 1.70 -2.08 -10.20
C LEU A 54 0.98 -0.83 -9.72
N PHE A 55 0.55 0.05 -10.64
CA PHE A 55 -0.18 1.26 -10.28
C PHE A 55 -1.50 0.95 -9.53
N LEU A 56 -2.27 -0.04 -10.00
CA LEU A 56 -3.49 -0.47 -9.33
C LEU A 56 -3.21 -1.08 -7.95
N ALA A 57 -2.16 -1.89 -7.83
CA ALA A 57 -1.74 -2.45 -6.54
C ALA A 57 -1.34 -1.35 -5.54
N VAL A 58 -0.62 -0.33 -6.00
CA VAL A 58 -0.26 0.85 -5.20
C VAL A 58 -1.51 1.59 -4.70
N LEU A 59 -2.51 1.80 -5.57
CA LEU A 59 -3.75 2.44 -5.17
C LEU A 59 -4.52 1.62 -4.13
N GLY A 60 -4.62 0.30 -4.32
CA GLY A 60 -5.22 -0.61 -3.35
C GLY A 60 -4.53 -0.55 -2.00
N HIS A 61 -3.20 -0.64 -1.99
CA HIS A 61 -2.39 -0.54 -0.78
C HIS A 61 -2.58 0.80 -0.06
N ARG A 62 -2.62 1.92 -0.79
CA ARG A 62 -2.83 3.26 -0.20
C ARG A 62 -4.21 3.41 0.45
N VAL A 63 -5.24 2.81 -0.15
CA VAL A 63 -6.58 2.76 0.44
C VAL A 63 -6.52 1.92 1.71
N GLU A 64 -6.04 0.68 1.63
CA GLU A 64 -5.98 -0.23 2.78
C GLU A 64 -5.19 0.36 3.95
N THR A 65 -3.98 0.90 3.73
CA THR A 65 -3.18 1.55 4.77
C THR A 65 -3.86 2.77 5.38
N ARG A 66 -4.60 3.56 4.57
CA ARG A 66 -5.31 4.75 5.08
C ARG A 66 -6.58 4.41 5.85
N PHE A 67 -7.25 3.32 5.49
CA PHE A 67 -8.47 2.85 6.15
C PHE A 67 -8.20 1.82 7.25
N ALA A 68 -6.99 1.26 7.36
CA ALA A 68 -6.61 0.32 8.42
C ALA A 68 -6.83 0.91 9.82
N HIS A 69 -6.59 2.21 9.99
CA HIS A 69 -6.86 2.92 11.25
C HIS A 69 -8.35 3.14 11.54
N LEU A 70 -9.24 3.00 10.55
CA LEU A 70 -10.69 3.15 10.71
C LEU A 70 -11.38 1.82 11.07
N VAL A 71 -10.71 0.69 10.85
CA VAL A 71 -11.20 -0.63 11.26
C VAL A 71 -10.83 -0.95 12.72
N VAL A 72 -9.82 -0.26 13.28
CA VAL A 72 -9.48 -0.33 14.70
C VAL A 72 -10.29 0.70 15.49
N GLY A 73 -11.47 0.29 15.94
CA GLY A 73 -12.21 0.99 16.99
C GLY A 73 -13.60 1.48 16.61
N GLN A 74 -14.58 0.58 16.67
CA GLN A 74 -15.97 0.93 17.01
C GLN A 74 -16.44 0.04 18.18
N GLU A 75 -15.66 -0.02 19.24
CA GLU A 75 -16.24 -0.27 20.57
C GLU A 75 -16.69 1.08 21.09
N ARG A 76 -17.99 1.39 20.94
CA ARG A 76 -18.59 2.50 21.68
C ARG A 76 -18.35 2.16 23.16
N PRO A 77 -17.69 3.00 23.98
CA PRO A 77 -17.85 2.84 25.41
C PRO A 77 -19.34 3.07 25.67
N ALA A 78 -20.03 2.04 26.18
CA ALA A 78 -21.33 2.22 26.78
C ALA A 78 -21.11 3.14 27.98
N THR A 79 -21.20 4.45 27.78
CA THR A 79 -21.46 5.36 28.89
C THR A 79 -22.84 5.01 29.40
N ALA A 80 -22.88 4.06 30.35
CA ALA A 80 -23.97 3.97 31.29
C ALA A 80 -23.98 5.31 32.02
N ILE A 81 -24.89 6.19 31.62
CA ILE A 81 -25.23 7.37 32.40
C ILE A 81 -25.90 6.80 33.66
N GLU A 82 -25.12 6.61 34.73
CA GLU A 82 -25.68 6.39 36.05
C GLU A 82 -26.44 7.67 36.44
N ILE A 83 -27.77 7.62 36.29
CA ILE A 83 -28.67 8.60 36.89
C ILE A 83 -28.67 8.28 38.40
N PRO A 84 -28.20 9.18 39.28
CA PRO A 84 -28.37 8.98 40.72
C PRO A 84 -29.85 9.13 41.05
N LEU A 85 -30.47 8.07 41.56
CA LEU A 85 -31.79 8.15 42.16
C LEU A 85 -31.62 8.80 43.54
N HIS A 86 -32.19 9.99 43.72
CA HIS A 86 -32.49 10.54 45.05
C HIS A 86 -34.00 10.42 45.29
#